data_AF-A0A329T488-F1
#
_entry.id   AF-A0A329T488-F1
#
_cell.length_a   1.000
_cell.length_b   1.000
_cell.length_c   1.000
_cell.angle_alpha   90.00
_cell.angle_beta   90.00
_cell.angle_gamma   90.00
#
_symmetry.space_group_name_H-M   'P 1'
#
loop_
_entity.id
_entity.type
_entity.pdbx_description
1 polymer ?
#
loop_
_entity_poly.entity_id
_entity_poly.type
_entity_poly.pdbx_seq_one_letter_code
_entity_poly.pdbx_strand_id
1 'polypeptide(L)'
;MNPLDRYEPLVDDVDAFRAACDRPLPSVVRTNRIKASPARVGDAFDEEGVAYDPVGWHDGLFRLTDGNPGGNWPHLHGWTHGQEEVSVLPTLALDPQPGERVWDACAAPGSKTTQIADAMADRGTVVANDNNLGRLSALRHNAERLGVTNTIVTNQDARNFSTKPLAFDEFDRALVDAPCSCEGTCRKNPDVLDEWTLDHVHAVAGIQKGILTRAVQATRPGGTVVYSTCTFAPEENEAVLDHALATEKCEIVPFDLPLETVPGVTEWDGETYDERVRRAHRVYPHHNDTGGFFCAKLRVGGTEEEIDGSDGDADGSDGDADGSDGDAGETGVAR
;
A
#
# COMPACT_ATOMS: atom_id res chain seq x y z
N MET A 1 -21.89 19.12 -15.73
CA MET A 1 -22.07 17.72 -15.31
C MET A 1 -21.12 17.51 -14.16
N ASN A 2 -21.59 17.02 -13.02
CA ASN A 2 -20.70 16.77 -11.90
C ASN A 2 -19.88 15.52 -12.25
N PRO A 3 -18.53 15.54 -12.18
CA PRO A 3 -17.72 14.36 -12.50
C PRO A 3 -18.14 13.09 -11.75
N LEU A 4 -18.67 13.25 -10.53
CA LEU A 4 -19.14 12.14 -9.70
C LEU A 4 -20.37 11.42 -10.29
N ASP A 5 -21.15 12.07 -11.16
CA ASP A 5 -22.32 11.47 -11.83
C ASP A 5 -21.93 10.26 -12.68
N ARG A 6 -20.67 10.19 -13.13
CA ARG A 6 -20.16 9.04 -13.89
C ARG A 6 -20.22 7.75 -13.07
N TYR A 7 -20.00 7.84 -11.76
CA TYR A 7 -19.78 6.68 -10.89
C TYR A 7 -21.05 6.16 -10.23
N GLU A 8 -22.22 6.73 -10.54
CA GLU A 8 -23.52 6.23 -10.06
C GLU A 8 -23.73 4.73 -10.30
N PRO A 9 -23.33 4.14 -11.45
CA PRO A 9 -23.50 2.70 -11.68
C PRO A 9 -22.57 1.82 -10.83
N LEU A 10 -21.53 2.39 -10.22
CA LEU A 10 -20.52 1.65 -9.44
C LEU A 10 -20.85 1.58 -7.95
N VAL A 11 -21.81 2.39 -7.48
CA VAL A 11 -22.15 2.50 -6.06
C VAL A 11 -23.53 1.92 -5.80
N ASP A 12 -23.68 1.34 -4.62
CA ASP A 12 -24.92 0.73 -4.12
C ASP A 12 -25.95 1.75 -3.63
N ASP A 13 -25.49 2.91 -3.12
CA ASP A 13 -26.34 4.03 -2.70
C ASP A 13 -25.75 5.37 -3.17
N VAL A 14 -26.33 5.90 -4.25
CA VAL A 14 -25.88 7.15 -4.91
C VAL A 14 -26.06 8.36 -3.99
N ASP A 15 -27.15 8.42 -3.22
CA ASP A 15 -27.45 9.57 -2.37
C ASP A 15 -26.48 9.60 -1.18
N ALA A 16 -26.21 8.44 -0.57
CA ALA A 16 -25.22 8.30 0.49
C ALA A 16 -23.80 8.61 -0.01
N PHE A 17 -23.43 8.12 -1.20
CA PHE A 17 -22.14 8.42 -1.83
C PHE A 17 -21.93 9.93 -2.01
N ARG A 18 -22.90 10.63 -2.61
CA ARG A 18 -22.85 12.09 -2.80
C ARG A 18 -22.79 12.83 -1.46
N ALA A 19 -23.65 12.46 -0.52
CA ALA A 19 -23.67 13.07 0.81
C ALA A 19 -22.37 12.84 1.59
N ALA A 20 -21.65 11.73 1.35
CA ALA A 20 -20.32 11.51 1.91
C ALA A 20 -19.26 12.38 1.23
N CYS A 21 -19.27 12.48 -0.11
CA CYS A 21 -18.36 13.34 -0.88
C CYS A 21 -18.46 14.82 -0.51
N ASP A 22 -19.65 15.31 -0.13
CA ASP A 22 -19.87 16.71 0.27
C ASP A 22 -19.47 17.00 1.74
N ARG A 23 -19.17 15.98 2.54
CA ARG A 23 -18.78 16.13 3.95
C ARG A 23 -17.25 16.18 4.09
N PRO A 24 -16.71 17.07 4.93
CA PRO A 24 -15.28 17.10 5.20
C PRO A 24 -14.81 15.80 5.85
N LEU A 25 -13.54 15.47 5.64
CA LEU A 25 -12.89 14.33 6.31
C LEU A 25 -12.45 14.69 7.73
N PRO A 26 -12.49 13.73 8.67
CA PRO A 26 -11.80 13.89 9.94
C PRO A 26 -10.28 14.03 9.71
N SER A 27 -9.64 14.80 10.57
CA SER A 27 -8.18 14.89 10.58
C SER A 27 -7.60 13.64 11.22
N VAL A 28 -6.66 12.97 10.55
CA VAL A 28 -6.07 11.71 11.04
C VAL A 28 -4.56 11.80 11.08
N VAL A 29 -3.98 11.23 12.14
CA VAL A 29 -2.55 11.05 12.29
C VAL A 29 -2.20 9.58 12.43
N ARG A 30 -1.07 9.22 11.81
CA ARG A 30 -0.40 7.94 11.98
C ARG A 30 0.76 8.08 12.95
N THR A 31 0.86 7.15 13.88
CA THR A 31 2.03 6.96 14.73
C THR A 31 3.24 6.56 13.89
N ASN A 32 4.41 7.09 14.24
CA ASN A 32 5.70 6.66 13.72
C ASN A 32 6.39 5.76 14.74
N ARG A 33 6.34 4.45 14.54
CA ARG A 33 6.86 3.45 15.49
C ARG A 33 8.38 3.41 15.57
N ILE A 34 9.08 4.02 14.61
CA ILE A 34 10.53 4.30 14.70
C ILE A 34 10.85 5.11 15.98
N LYS A 35 9.97 6.05 16.36
CA LYS A 35 10.23 7.00 17.45
C LYS A 35 9.36 6.83 18.69
N ALA A 36 8.11 6.38 18.53
CA ALA A 36 7.17 6.29 19.64
C ALA A 36 6.17 5.15 19.43
N SER A 37 5.74 4.53 20.54
CA SER A 37 4.60 3.59 20.50
C SER A 37 3.27 4.37 20.48
N PRO A 38 2.18 3.76 19.98
CA PRO A 38 0.87 4.41 20.01
C PRO A 38 0.43 4.82 21.43
N ALA A 39 0.72 4.00 22.43
CA ALA A 39 0.44 4.34 23.83
C ALA A 39 1.15 5.65 24.27
N ARG A 40 2.43 5.81 23.92
CA ARG A 40 3.18 7.04 24.22
C ARG A 40 2.66 8.26 23.46
N VAL A 41 2.09 8.06 22.27
CA VAL A 41 1.43 9.13 21.51
C VAL A 41 0.12 9.53 22.20
N GLY A 42 -0.67 8.56 22.66
CA GLY A 42 -1.89 8.83 23.44
C GLY A 42 -1.60 9.63 24.71
N ASP A 43 -0.63 9.17 25.52
CA ASP A 43 -0.20 9.89 26.73
C ASP A 43 0.24 11.34 26.42
N ALA A 44 0.93 11.53 25.29
CA ALA A 44 1.41 12.83 24.85
C ALA A 44 0.28 13.77 24.40
N PHE A 45 -0.73 13.23 23.74
CA PHE A 45 -1.94 13.99 23.40
C PHE A 45 -2.74 14.37 24.64
N ASP A 46 -2.86 13.48 25.62
CA ASP A 46 -3.51 13.77 26.90
C ASP A 46 -2.77 14.89 27.67
N GLU A 47 -1.42 14.87 27.67
CA GLU A 47 -0.60 15.90 28.31
C GLU A 47 -0.73 17.28 27.64
N GLU A 48 -0.76 17.32 26.30
CA GLU A 48 -0.91 18.55 25.52
C GLU A 48 -2.36 19.07 25.47
N GLY A 49 -3.33 18.20 25.79
CA GLY A 49 -4.76 18.50 25.67
C GLY A 49 -5.28 18.46 24.23
N VAL A 50 -4.71 17.60 23.39
CA VAL A 50 -5.21 17.33 22.03
C VAL A 50 -6.34 16.31 22.13
N ALA A 51 -7.55 16.62 21.63
CA ALA A 51 -8.64 15.67 21.67
C ALA A 51 -8.54 14.68 20.49
N TYR A 52 -8.62 13.39 20.79
CA TYR A 52 -8.47 12.34 19.79
C TYR A 52 -9.34 11.12 20.09
N ASP A 53 -9.65 10.38 19.02
CA ASP A 53 -10.27 9.06 19.06
C ASP A 53 -9.34 8.03 18.37
N PRO A 54 -8.97 6.92 19.03
CA PRO A 54 -8.27 5.82 18.38
C PRO A 54 -9.13 5.19 17.27
N VAL A 55 -8.50 4.83 16.15
CA VAL A 55 -9.19 4.13 15.06
C VAL A 55 -9.26 2.63 15.38
N GLY A 56 -10.47 2.08 15.51
CA GLY A 56 -10.67 0.72 16.04
C GLY A 56 -10.03 -0.41 15.23
N TRP A 57 -9.80 -0.22 13.93
CA TRP A 57 -9.21 -1.23 13.05
C TRP A 57 -7.69 -1.12 12.89
N HIS A 58 -7.05 -0.06 13.42
CA HIS A 58 -5.59 0.13 13.33
C HIS A 58 -5.01 0.77 14.59
N ASP A 59 -4.11 0.04 15.24
CA ASP A 59 -3.55 0.40 16.55
C ASP A 59 -2.65 1.65 16.56
N GLY A 60 -2.19 2.11 15.39
CA GLY A 60 -1.36 3.31 15.23
C GLY A 60 -2.06 4.54 14.65
N LEU A 61 -3.38 4.53 14.46
CA LEU A 61 -4.12 5.67 13.89
C LEU A 61 -5.00 6.35 14.95
N PHE A 62 -4.98 7.69 14.92
CA PHE A 62 -5.80 8.53 15.78
C PHE A 62 -6.52 9.59 14.94
N ARG A 63 -7.84 9.69 15.09
CA ARG A 63 -8.64 10.80 14.57
C ARG A 63 -8.55 11.95 15.55
N LEU A 64 -8.15 13.12 15.09
CA LEU A 64 -8.17 14.33 15.90
C LEU A 64 -9.57 14.93 15.82
N THR A 65 -10.22 15.08 16.97
CA THR A 65 -11.57 15.64 17.05
C THR A 65 -11.54 17.17 17.09
N ASP A 66 -10.41 17.74 17.50
CA ASP A 66 -10.08 19.14 17.37
C ASP A 66 -8.61 19.34 16.91
N GLY A 67 -8.35 20.48 16.26
CA GLY A 67 -6.98 20.90 15.94
C GLY A 67 -6.40 20.37 14.62
N ASN A 68 -5.14 20.74 14.39
CA ASN A 68 -4.39 20.47 13.17
C ASN A 68 -3.41 19.29 13.41
N PRO A 69 -3.37 18.26 12.55
CA PRO A 69 -2.39 17.17 12.58
C PRO A 69 -0.92 17.59 12.77
N GLY A 70 -0.55 18.78 12.28
CA GLY A 70 0.81 19.32 12.37
C GLY A 70 1.07 20.29 13.52
N GLY A 71 0.04 20.65 14.29
CA GLY A 71 0.08 21.76 15.26
C GLY A 71 0.47 21.38 16.69
N ASN A 72 0.93 20.15 16.91
CA ASN A 72 1.17 19.55 18.23
C ASN A 72 2.64 19.13 18.40
N TRP A 73 3.14 19.08 19.64
CA TRP A 73 4.55 18.75 19.87
C TRP A 73 4.92 17.30 19.47
N PRO A 74 4.04 16.27 19.57
CA PRO A 74 4.34 14.93 19.07
C PRO A 74 4.65 14.94 17.56
N HIS A 75 3.91 15.73 16.78
CA HIS A 75 4.21 15.93 15.37
C HIS A 75 5.59 16.56 15.16
N LEU A 76 5.92 17.62 15.90
CA LEU A 76 7.22 18.29 15.79
C LEU A 76 8.39 17.34 16.08
N HIS A 77 8.24 16.47 17.08
CA HIS A 77 9.23 15.44 17.42
C HIS A 77 9.25 14.25 16.44
N GLY A 78 8.33 14.23 15.48
CA GLY A 78 8.20 13.18 14.48
C GLY A 78 7.59 11.88 15.01
N TRP A 79 6.86 11.93 16.13
CA TRP A 79 6.15 10.78 16.68
C TRP A 79 4.87 10.48 15.91
N THR A 80 4.33 11.49 15.21
CA THR A 80 3.15 11.37 14.37
C THR A 80 3.33 12.00 12.99
N HIS A 81 2.53 11.56 12.04
CA HIS A 81 2.43 12.12 10.70
C HIS A 81 0.96 12.21 10.28
N GLY A 82 0.54 13.37 9.78
CA GLY A 82 -0.81 13.52 9.23
C GLY A 82 -0.97 12.68 7.97
N GLN A 83 -1.93 11.76 7.98
CA GLN A 83 -2.23 10.86 6.88
C GLN A 83 -3.67 10.39 7.04
N GLU A 84 -4.42 10.42 5.95
CA GLU A 84 -5.79 9.91 5.93
C GLU A 84 -5.80 8.39 6.14
N GLU A 85 -6.87 7.87 6.75
CA GLU A 85 -7.09 6.44 7.00
C GLU A 85 -6.88 5.56 5.77
N VAL A 86 -7.55 5.86 4.65
CA VAL A 86 -7.43 5.04 3.43
C VAL A 86 -6.03 5.09 2.80
N SER A 87 -5.25 6.15 3.07
CA SER A 87 -3.88 6.26 2.56
C SER A 87 -2.91 5.29 3.24
N VAL A 88 -3.33 4.58 4.30
CA VAL A 88 -2.56 3.56 5.03
C VAL A 88 -2.65 2.20 4.33
N LEU A 89 -3.74 1.93 3.62
CA LEU A 89 -4.08 0.63 3.03
C LEU A 89 -3.02 0.10 2.06
N PRO A 90 -2.41 0.90 1.16
CA PRO A 90 -1.42 0.37 0.21
C PRO A 90 -0.20 -0.21 0.89
N THR A 91 0.27 0.39 1.98
CA THR A 91 1.43 -0.12 2.72
C THR A 91 1.07 -1.36 3.52
N LEU A 92 -0.16 -1.46 4.05
CA LEU A 92 -0.66 -2.68 4.69
C LEU A 92 -0.77 -3.83 3.68
N ALA A 93 -1.29 -3.54 2.49
CA ALA A 93 -1.30 -4.49 1.39
C ALA A 93 0.15 -4.87 1.02
N LEU A 94 1.06 -3.91 0.89
CA LEU A 94 2.43 -4.17 0.49
C LEU A 94 3.16 -5.09 1.47
N ASP A 95 2.87 -4.96 2.76
CA ASP A 95 3.46 -5.77 3.84
C ASP A 95 5.00 -5.87 3.78
N PRO A 96 5.71 -4.72 3.75
CA PRO A 96 7.16 -4.71 3.60
C PRO A 96 7.85 -5.23 4.86
N GLN A 97 8.82 -6.13 4.68
CA GLN A 97 9.52 -6.78 5.78
C GLN A 97 10.87 -6.12 6.08
N PRO A 98 11.31 -6.10 7.36
CA PRO A 98 12.63 -5.58 7.71
C PRO A 98 13.75 -6.27 6.94
N GLY A 99 14.61 -5.48 6.29
CA GLY A 99 15.75 -5.99 5.51
C GLY A 99 15.49 -6.15 4.00
N GLU A 100 14.24 -6.06 3.56
CA GLU A 100 13.88 -6.06 2.13
C GLU A 100 14.33 -4.76 1.43
N ARG A 101 14.30 -4.81 0.09
CA ARG A 101 14.47 -3.67 -0.81
C ARG A 101 13.11 -3.30 -1.37
N VAL A 102 12.61 -2.12 -1.01
CA VAL A 102 11.27 -1.67 -1.38
C VAL A 102 11.37 -0.42 -2.25
N TRP A 103 10.69 -0.43 -3.39
CA TRP A 103 10.57 0.74 -4.25
C TRP A 103 9.26 1.47 -4.01
N ASP A 104 9.30 2.76 -3.68
CA ASP A 104 8.15 3.66 -3.74
C ASP A 104 8.28 4.52 -5.00
N ALA A 105 7.48 4.20 -6.02
CA ALA A 105 7.67 4.69 -7.38
C ALA A 105 7.29 6.17 -7.57
N CYS A 106 6.35 6.67 -6.78
CA CYS A 106 5.76 8.01 -6.83
C CYS A 106 5.64 8.58 -5.41
N ALA A 107 6.79 8.68 -4.78
CA ALA A 107 6.94 8.74 -3.33
C ALA A 107 6.55 10.08 -2.70
N ALA A 108 6.62 11.20 -3.43
CA ALA A 108 6.40 12.50 -2.79
C ALA A 108 4.91 12.68 -2.44
N PRO A 109 4.56 13.27 -1.28
CA PRO A 109 5.43 13.97 -0.32
C PRO A 109 6.03 13.09 0.80
N GLY A 110 6.00 11.76 0.68
CA GLY A 110 6.72 10.82 1.56
C GLY A 110 5.87 10.13 2.63
N SER A 111 4.54 10.32 2.64
CA SER A 111 3.68 9.71 3.66
C SER A 111 3.71 8.18 3.61
N LYS A 112 3.62 7.60 2.42
CA LYS A 112 3.70 6.13 2.20
C LYS A 112 5.13 5.62 2.32
N THR A 113 6.12 6.35 1.78
CA THR A 113 7.56 6.05 1.99
C THR A 113 7.92 5.89 3.47
N THR A 114 7.51 6.84 4.31
CA THR A 114 7.81 6.81 5.75
C THR A 114 7.02 5.74 6.47
N GLN A 115 5.86 5.34 5.93
CA GLN A 115 5.09 4.20 6.42
C GLN A 115 5.78 2.88 6.12
N ILE A 116 6.32 2.73 4.90
CA ILE A 116 7.11 1.58 4.49
C ILE A 116 8.34 1.46 5.40
N ALA A 117 9.08 2.56 5.60
CA ALA A 117 10.23 2.58 6.47
C ALA A 117 9.89 2.18 7.92
N ASP A 118 8.75 2.66 8.44
CA ASP A 118 8.24 2.31 9.77
C ASP A 118 7.89 0.81 9.88
N ALA A 119 7.17 0.26 8.90
CA ALA A 119 6.83 -1.16 8.84
C ALA A 119 8.08 -2.06 8.74
N MET A 120 9.12 -1.60 8.05
CA MET A 120 10.42 -2.27 7.97
C MET A 120 11.30 -2.05 9.22
N ALA A 121 10.77 -1.39 10.25
CA ALA A 121 11.47 -1.02 11.48
C ALA A 121 12.81 -0.31 11.20
N ASP A 122 12.82 0.56 10.18
CA ASP A 122 13.97 1.30 9.65
C ASP A 122 15.18 0.41 9.29
N ARG A 123 14.93 -0.83 8.81
CA ARG A 123 15.95 -1.78 8.34
C ARG A 123 15.73 -2.19 6.90
N GLY A 124 16.81 -2.43 6.15
CA GLY A 124 16.74 -2.71 4.71
C GLY A 124 16.94 -1.44 3.89
N THR A 125 16.30 -1.36 2.72
CA THR A 125 16.42 -0.20 1.83
C THR A 125 15.07 0.18 1.25
N VAL A 126 14.65 1.42 1.46
CA VAL A 126 13.52 2.02 0.74
C VAL A 126 14.09 2.95 -0.33
N VAL A 127 13.72 2.75 -1.59
CA VAL A 127 14.04 3.70 -2.68
C VAL A 127 12.80 4.53 -2.95
N ALA A 128 12.85 5.81 -2.60
CA ALA A 128 11.76 6.75 -2.72
C ALA A 128 11.98 7.62 -3.96
N ASN A 129 11.20 7.38 -5.01
CA ASN A 129 11.35 8.05 -6.30
C ASN A 129 10.20 9.03 -6.57
N ASP A 130 10.52 10.22 -7.06
CA ASP A 130 9.51 11.12 -7.66
C ASP A 130 10.16 11.96 -8.76
N ASN A 131 9.46 12.17 -9.88
CA ASN A 131 10.01 12.95 -10.99
C ASN A 131 9.96 14.47 -10.73
N ASN A 132 9.19 14.93 -9.74
CA ASN A 132 9.03 16.33 -9.41
C ASN A 132 10.03 16.76 -8.33
N LEU A 133 11.09 17.46 -8.74
CA LEU A 133 12.12 17.98 -7.84
C LEU A 133 11.56 18.87 -6.72
N GLY A 134 10.50 19.64 -6.99
CA GLY A 134 9.86 20.50 -5.98
C GLY A 134 9.21 19.68 -4.87
N ARG A 135 8.51 18.60 -5.23
CA ARG A 135 7.83 17.71 -4.26
C ARG A 135 8.81 16.86 -3.44
N LEU A 136 10.00 16.57 -3.98
CA LEU A 136 11.05 15.84 -3.25
C LEU A 136 11.57 16.60 -2.02
N SER A 137 11.46 17.93 -1.98
CA SER A 137 11.82 18.70 -0.79
C SER A 137 10.95 18.33 0.42
N ALA A 138 9.64 18.19 0.21
CA ALA A 138 8.69 17.77 1.23
C ALA A 138 8.94 16.32 1.69
N LEU A 139 9.26 15.42 0.74
CA LEU A 139 9.64 14.04 1.05
C LEU A 139 10.86 14.00 1.98
N ARG A 140 11.94 14.70 1.62
CA ARG A 140 13.16 14.76 2.44
C ARG A 140 12.88 15.32 3.83
N HIS A 141 12.16 16.45 3.90
CA HIS A 141 11.77 17.05 5.17
C HIS A 141 10.98 16.07 6.05
N ASN A 142 9.99 15.37 5.48
CA ASN A 142 9.20 14.40 6.22
C ASN A 142 10.04 13.20 6.68
N ALA A 143 10.90 12.66 5.83
CA ALA A 143 11.80 11.57 6.20
C ALA A 143 12.75 11.97 7.34
N GLU A 144 13.37 13.16 7.25
CA GLU A 144 14.24 13.70 8.28
C GLU A 144 13.50 13.94 9.60
N ARG A 145 12.34 14.61 9.56
CA ARG A 145 11.50 14.86 10.74
C ARG A 145 11.08 13.55 11.41
N LEU A 146 10.69 12.55 10.63
CA LEU A 146 10.29 11.23 11.13
C LEU A 146 11.48 10.33 11.50
N GLY A 147 12.71 10.75 11.22
CA GLY A 147 13.94 10.02 11.57
C GLY A 147 14.13 8.73 10.79
N VAL A 148 13.64 8.70 9.55
CA VAL A 148 13.86 7.57 8.63
C VAL A 148 15.31 7.60 8.16
N THR A 149 16.02 6.47 8.30
CA THR A 149 17.45 6.37 7.93
C THR A 149 17.71 5.37 6.80
N ASN A 150 16.78 4.46 6.53
CA ASN A 150 16.91 3.42 5.51
C ASN A 150 16.45 3.83 4.10
N THR A 151 16.30 5.13 3.81
CA THR A 151 15.69 5.63 2.56
C THR A 151 16.68 6.32 1.63
N ILE A 152 16.67 5.91 0.36
CA ILE A 152 17.37 6.56 -0.77
C ILE A 152 16.36 7.37 -1.56
N VAL A 153 16.60 8.67 -1.74
CA VAL A 153 15.73 9.56 -2.53
C VAL A 153 16.26 9.74 -3.94
N THR A 154 15.48 9.39 -4.95
CA THR A 154 15.83 9.54 -6.38
C THR A 154 14.88 10.47 -7.10
N ASN A 155 15.38 11.10 -8.18
CA ASN A 155 14.57 11.87 -9.11
C ASN A 155 14.67 11.24 -10.51
N GLN A 156 13.73 10.37 -10.83
CA GLN A 156 13.63 9.72 -12.13
C GLN A 156 12.17 9.63 -12.57
N ASP A 157 11.93 9.56 -13.87
CA ASP A 157 10.65 9.15 -14.41
C ASP A 157 10.42 7.66 -14.08
N ALA A 158 9.41 7.37 -13.28
CA ALA A 158 9.13 6.03 -12.80
C ALA A 158 8.83 5.04 -13.93
N ARG A 159 8.31 5.50 -15.08
CA ARG A 159 8.07 4.67 -16.28
C ARG A 159 9.34 4.08 -16.86
N ASN A 160 10.47 4.77 -16.65
CA ASN A 160 11.78 4.41 -17.18
C ASN A 160 12.83 4.26 -16.06
N PHE A 161 12.39 3.93 -14.84
CA PHE A 161 13.24 3.91 -13.66
C PHE A 161 14.45 2.99 -13.85
N SER A 162 15.65 3.53 -13.67
CA SER A 162 16.90 2.78 -13.80
C SER A 162 17.44 2.39 -12.41
N THR A 163 17.67 1.09 -12.22
CA THR A 163 18.32 0.51 -11.03
C THR A 163 19.85 0.59 -11.09
N LYS A 164 20.44 0.95 -12.24
CA LYS A 164 21.91 1.03 -12.40
C LYS A 164 22.65 1.87 -11.34
N PRO A 165 22.11 2.98 -10.82
CA PRO A 165 22.77 3.74 -9.75
C PRO A 165 22.72 3.04 -8.38
N LEU A 166 21.91 2.00 -8.22
CA LEU A 166 21.75 1.22 -6.99
C LEU A 166 22.75 0.06 -6.98
N ALA A 167 23.02 -0.48 -5.79
CA ALA A 167 23.90 -1.63 -5.60
C ALA A 167 23.18 -2.98 -5.85
N PHE A 168 22.01 -2.96 -6.48
CA PHE A 168 21.17 -4.12 -6.76
C PHE A 168 20.28 -3.85 -7.97
N ASP A 169 19.87 -4.93 -8.65
CA ASP A 169 19.14 -4.84 -9.92
C ASP A 169 17.62 -4.95 -9.78
N GLU A 170 17.15 -5.56 -8.68
CA GLU A 170 15.74 -5.89 -8.45
C GLU A 170 15.30 -5.55 -7.02
N PHE A 171 14.03 -5.20 -6.87
CA PHE A 171 13.35 -4.99 -5.60
C PHE A 171 12.64 -6.26 -5.14
N ASP A 172 12.51 -6.43 -3.82
CA ASP A 172 11.66 -7.48 -3.25
C ASP A 172 10.18 -7.08 -3.34
N ARG A 173 9.90 -5.77 -3.20
CA ARG A 173 8.56 -5.20 -3.32
C ARG A 173 8.56 -3.82 -3.98
N ALA A 174 7.47 -3.47 -4.65
CA ALA A 174 7.26 -2.12 -5.16
C ALA A 174 5.86 -1.60 -4.84
N LEU A 175 5.78 -0.32 -4.50
CA LEU A 175 4.54 0.44 -4.33
C LEU A 175 4.40 1.43 -5.48
N VAL A 176 3.26 1.35 -6.14
CA VAL A 176 2.80 2.26 -7.19
C VAL A 176 1.56 2.99 -6.68
N ASP A 177 1.78 3.97 -5.80
CA ASP A 177 0.74 4.94 -5.46
C ASP A 177 0.72 6.02 -6.54
N ALA A 178 -0.08 5.78 -7.57
CA ALA A 178 0.11 6.44 -8.84
C ALA A 178 -0.46 7.87 -8.84
N PRO A 179 0.15 8.81 -9.60
CA PRO A 179 -0.51 10.07 -9.91
C PRO A 179 -1.81 9.78 -10.66
N CYS A 180 -2.92 10.36 -10.22
CA CYS A 180 -4.25 10.10 -10.74
C CYS A 180 -5.08 11.38 -10.84
N SER A 181 -6.31 11.27 -11.35
CA SER A 181 -7.29 12.38 -11.37
C SER A 181 -7.76 12.82 -9.99
N CYS A 182 -7.44 12.06 -8.93
CA CYS A 182 -7.65 12.42 -7.52
C CYS A 182 -9.12 12.68 -7.11
N GLU A 183 -10.09 12.19 -7.87
CA GLU A 183 -11.53 12.38 -7.62
C GLU A 183 -11.97 11.88 -6.23
N GLY A 184 -11.34 10.81 -5.74
CA GLY A 184 -11.58 10.24 -4.42
C GLY A 184 -11.11 11.14 -3.27
N THR A 185 -10.36 12.20 -3.58
CA THR A 185 -9.92 13.20 -2.61
C THR A 185 -10.84 14.41 -2.50
N CYS A 186 -12.00 14.41 -3.18
CA CYS A 186 -12.93 15.56 -3.22
C CYS A 186 -13.33 16.08 -1.82
N ARG A 187 -13.43 15.21 -0.81
CA ARG A 187 -13.70 15.59 0.58
C ARG A 187 -12.59 16.40 1.26
N LYS A 188 -11.36 16.27 0.76
CA LYS A 188 -10.14 16.97 1.23
C LYS A 188 -9.78 18.15 0.34
N ASN A 189 -9.91 17.96 -0.97
CA ASN A 189 -9.57 18.94 -2.01
C ASN A 189 -10.78 19.09 -2.96
N PRO A 190 -11.81 19.87 -2.60
CA PRO A 190 -13.01 20.01 -3.42
C PRO A 190 -12.74 20.49 -4.85
N ASP A 191 -11.75 21.37 -5.00
CA ASP A 191 -11.33 21.97 -6.28
C ASP A 191 -10.88 20.92 -7.33
N VAL A 192 -10.57 19.68 -6.91
CA VAL A 192 -10.18 18.60 -7.84
C VAL A 192 -11.26 18.30 -8.89
N LEU A 193 -12.53 18.52 -8.53
CA LEU A 193 -13.66 18.28 -9.43
C LEU A 193 -13.83 19.41 -10.46
N ASP A 194 -13.31 20.61 -10.18
CA ASP A 194 -13.39 21.75 -11.09
C ASP A 194 -12.35 21.67 -12.21
N GLU A 195 -11.18 21.07 -11.93
CA GLU A 195 -10.09 20.86 -12.90
C GLU A 195 -10.25 19.55 -13.70
N TRP A 196 -11.28 18.77 -13.37
CA TRP A 196 -11.51 17.45 -13.92
C TRP A 196 -11.89 17.48 -15.41
N THR A 197 -11.26 16.59 -16.20
CA THR A 197 -11.67 16.31 -17.59
C THR A 197 -11.40 14.85 -17.93
N LEU A 198 -12.19 14.29 -18.85
CA LEU A 198 -11.97 12.93 -19.34
C LEU A 198 -10.62 12.78 -20.07
N ASP A 199 -10.18 13.83 -20.77
CA ASP A 199 -8.85 13.87 -21.39
C ASP A 199 -7.74 13.75 -20.34
N HIS A 200 -7.90 14.38 -19.17
CA HIS A 200 -6.97 14.25 -18.06
C HIS A 200 -6.94 12.81 -17.52
N VAL A 201 -8.11 12.20 -17.27
CA VAL A 201 -8.25 10.79 -16.83
C VAL A 201 -7.51 9.84 -17.77
N HIS A 202 -7.74 9.96 -19.09
CA HIS A 202 -7.04 9.12 -20.07
C HIS A 202 -5.53 9.37 -20.12
N ALA A 203 -5.10 10.63 -20.01
CA ALA A 203 -3.69 10.98 -20.02
C ALA A 203 -2.93 10.39 -18.82
N VAL A 204 -3.51 10.47 -17.61
CA VAL A 204 -2.90 9.89 -16.41
C VAL A 204 -2.96 8.37 -16.42
N ALA A 205 -4.04 7.75 -16.91
CA ALA A 205 -4.12 6.30 -17.11
C ALA A 205 -2.98 5.75 -17.98
N GLY A 206 -2.62 6.46 -19.06
CA GLY A 206 -1.46 6.10 -19.89
C GLY A 206 -0.12 6.16 -19.13
N ILE A 207 0.04 7.13 -18.23
CA ILE A 207 1.22 7.24 -17.36
C ILE A 207 1.24 6.09 -16.34
N GLN A 208 0.10 5.83 -15.68
CA GLN A 208 -0.07 4.77 -14.68
C GLN A 208 0.28 3.39 -15.23
N LYS A 209 -0.20 3.07 -16.45
CA LYS A 209 0.18 1.84 -17.17
C LYS A 209 1.69 1.69 -17.26
N GLY A 210 2.40 2.70 -17.75
CA GLY A 210 3.86 2.67 -17.85
C GLY A 210 4.58 2.51 -16.52
N ILE A 211 4.06 3.12 -15.43
CA ILE A 211 4.66 3.00 -14.10
C ILE A 211 4.46 1.59 -13.55
N LEU A 212 3.23 1.05 -13.63
CA LEU A 212 2.93 -0.30 -13.13
C LEU A 212 3.71 -1.36 -13.90
N THR A 213 3.75 -1.27 -15.24
CA THR A 213 4.60 -2.12 -16.08
C THR A 213 6.05 -2.10 -15.59
N ARG A 214 6.62 -0.91 -15.34
CA ARG A 214 8.01 -0.81 -14.88
C ARG A 214 8.19 -1.36 -13.45
N ALA A 215 7.21 -1.19 -12.57
CA ALA A 215 7.22 -1.76 -11.22
C ALA A 215 7.26 -3.28 -11.21
N VAL A 216 6.49 -3.92 -12.10
CA VAL A 216 6.55 -5.37 -12.28
C VAL A 216 7.93 -5.79 -12.79
N GLN A 217 8.47 -5.12 -13.81
CA GLN A 217 9.79 -5.44 -14.38
C GLN A 217 10.98 -5.20 -13.44
N ALA A 218 10.86 -4.27 -12.49
CA ALA A 218 11.92 -3.94 -11.53
C ALA A 218 11.85 -4.80 -10.25
N THR A 219 10.78 -5.57 -10.08
CA THR A 219 10.56 -6.43 -8.92
C THR A 219 10.93 -7.87 -9.27
N ARG A 220 11.64 -8.55 -8.38
CA ARG A 220 12.09 -9.93 -8.61
C ARG A 220 10.91 -10.89 -8.83
N PRO A 221 11.10 -12.02 -9.54
CA PRO A 221 10.13 -13.11 -9.52
C PRO A 221 9.80 -13.56 -8.08
N GLY A 222 8.52 -13.80 -7.81
CA GLY A 222 7.95 -14.03 -6.47
C GLY A 222 7.78 -12.77 -5.62
N GLY A 223 8.24 -11.60 -6.07
CA GLY A 223 8.09 -10.32 -5.37
C GLY A 223 6.68 -9.74 -5.49
N THR A 224 6.40 -8.72 -4.68
CA THR A 224 5.07 -8.11 -4.57
C THR A 224 5.05 -6.69 -5.13
N VAL A 225 4.07 -6.38 -5.97
CA VAL A 225 3.79 -5.00 -6.41
C VAL A 225 2.40 -4.61 -5.91
N VAL A 226 2.27 -3.49 -5.22
CA VAL A 226 0.96 -2.91 -4.89
C VAL A 226 0.71 -1.70 -5.77
N TYR A 227 -0.44 -1.72 -6.44
CA TYR A 227 -0.96 -0.59 -7.20
C TYR A 227 -2.07 0.09 -6.41
N SER A 228 -2.04 1.41 -6.30
CA SER A 228 -3.10 2.18 -5.66
C SER A 228 -3.32 3.54 -6.30
N THR A 229 -4.55 4.03 -6.18
CA THR A 229 -4.95 5.39 -6.59
C THR A 229 -5.94 5.96 -5.58
N CYS A 230 -6.11 7.28 -5.59
CA CYS A 230 -7.20 7.97 -4.87
C CYS A 230 -8.26 8.51 -5.85
N THR A 231 -8.65 7.70 -6.83
CA THR A 231 -9.69 8.03 -7.83
C THR A 231 -10.72 6.92 -7.99
N PHE A 232 -11.91 7.27 -8.49
CA PHE A 232 -12.99 6.33 -8.74
C PHE A 232 -12.93 5.73 -10.16
N ALA A 233 -12.32 6.45 -11.10
CA ALA A 233 -12.23 6.14 -12.53
C ALA A 233 -11.71 4.72 -12.83
N PRO A 234 -12.54 3.83 -13.41
CA PRO A 234 -12.08 2.51 -13.86
C PRO A 234 -10.96 2.55 -14.92
N GLU A 235 -10.87 3.63 -15.70
CA GLU A 235 -9.79 3.86 -16.67
C GLU A 235 -8.41 3.95 -15.99
N GLU A 236 -8.38 4.44 -14.76
CA GLU A 236 -7.18 4.57 -13.94
C GLU A 236 -6.99 3.39 -12.98
N ASN A 237 -8.01 2.54 -12.83
CA ASN A 237 -8.02 1.43 -11.91
C ASN A 237 -7.90 0.10 -12.67
N GLU A 238 -9.02 -0.54 -13.00
CA GLU A 238 -9.04 -1.86 -13.61
C GLU A 238 -8.43 -1.87 -15.01
N ALA A 239 -8.60 -0.81 -15.81
CA ALA A 239 -7.97 -0.75 -17.13
C ALA A 239 -6.43 -0.68 -17.07
N VAL A 240 -5.87 -0.19 -15.96
CA VAL A 240 -4.42 -0.19 -15.71
C VAL A 240 -3.95 -1.60 -15.30
N LEU A 241 -4.72 -2.26 -14.43
CA LEU A 241 -4.44 -3.64 -14.02
C LEU A 241 -4.56 -4.62 -15.19
N ASP A 242 -5.61 -4.51 -15.99
CA ASP A 242 -5.86 -5.30 -17.19
C ASP A 242 -4.69 -5.20 -18.17
N HIS A 243 -4.20 -3.97 -18.41
CA HIS A 243 -3.01 -3.75 -19.21
C HIS A 243 -1.77 -4.45 -18.66
N ALA A 244 -1.54 -4.39 -17.35
CA ALA A 244 -0.40 -5.06 -16.73
C ALA A 244 -0.50 -6.59 -16.84
N LEU A 245 -1.69 -7.16 -16.63
CA LEU A 245 -1.95 -8.60 -16.81
C LEU A 245 -1.73 -9.06 -18.26
N ALA A 246 -2.04 -8.22 -19.24
CA ALA A 246 -1.86 -8.52 -20.66
C ALA A 246 -0.41 -8.38 -21.14
N THR A 247 0.41 -7.57 -20.47
CA THR A 247 1.74 -7.19 -20.97
C THR A 247 2.90 -7.71 -20.13
N GLU A 248 2.66 -8.02 -18.86
CA GLU A 248 3.70 -8.42 -17.91
C GLU A 248 3.41 -9.77 -17.27
N LYS A 249 4.47 -10.44 -16.81
CA LYS A 249 4.35 -11.72 -16.09
C LYS A 249 3.99 -11.48 -14.63
N CYS A 250 2.72 -11.26 -14.37
CA CYS A 250 2.20 -11.07 -13.04
C CYS A 250 0.77 -11.61 -12.92
N GLU A 251 0.29 -11.71 -11.69
CA GLU A 251 -1.10 -12.00 -11.39
C GLU A 251 -1.58 -11.13 -10.23
N ILE A 252 -2.89 -10.85 -10.19
CA ILE A 252 -3.51 -10.21 -9.03
C ILE A 252 -3.79 -11.30 -7.99
N VAL A 253 -3.23 -11.14 -6.80
CA VAL A 253 -3.43 -12.06 -5.68
C VAL A 253 -4.47 -11.49 -4.71
N PRO A 254 -5.33 -12.33 -4.11
CA PRO A 254 -6.27 -11.87 -3.10
C PRO A 254 -5.51 -11.41 -1.85
N PHE A 255 -6.09 -10.44 -1.15
CA PHE A 255 -5.61 -9.95 0.14
C PHE A 255 -6.79 -9.34 0.89
N ASP A 256 -6.68 -9.23 2.21
CA ASP A 256 -7.73 -8.61 3.02
C ASP A 256 -7.36 -7.17 3.37
N LEU A 257 -8.37 -6.31 3.44
CA LEU A 257 -8.26 -4.96 3.97
C LEU A 257 -9.19 -4.80 5.18
N PRO A 258 -8.79 -3.99 6.18
CA PRO A 258 -9.55 -3.82 7.42
C PRO A 258 -10.76 -2.86 7.29
N LEU A 259 -11.12 -2.49 6.07
CA LEU A 259 -12.23 -1.59 5.74
C LEU A 259 -13.26 -2.32 4.88
N GLU A 260 -14.47 -1.78 4.82
CA GLU A 260 -15.47 -2.25 3.86
C GLU A 260 -15.04 -1.86 2.45
N THR A 261 -15.01 -2.84 1.55
CA THR A 261 -14.56 -2.65 0.17
C THR A 261 -15.46 -3.38 -0.80
N VAL A 262 -15.55 -2.85 -2.01
CA VAL A 262 -16.23 -3.49 -3.14
C VAL A 262 -15.18 -4.06 -4.10
N PRO A 263 -15.41 -5.24 -4.72
CA PRO A 263 -14.54 -5.77 -5.77
C PRO A 263 -14.33 -4.80 -6.94
N GLY A 264 -13.20 -4.93 -7.63
CA GLY A 264 -12.99 -4.27 -8.93
C GLY A 264 -14.03 -4.67 -9.97
N VAL A 265 -14.33 -3.77 -10.92
CA VAL A 265 -15.29 -4.02 -12.00
C VAL A 265 -14.64 -4.65 -13.22
N THR A 266 -15.37 -5.52 -13.92
CA THR A 266 -14.88 -6.18 -15.15
C THR A 266 -15.39 -5.55 -16.42
N GLU A 267 -16.30 -4.57 -16.33
CA GLU A 267 -16.87 -3.88 -17.47
C GLU A 267 -17.05 -2.41 -17.15
N TRP A 268 -16.67 -1.54 -18.09
CA TRP A 268 -16.86 -0.11 -17.97
C TRP A 268 -16.89 0.55 -19.34
N ASP A 269 -17.88 1.43 -19.60
CA ASP A 269 -18.01 2.19 -20.84
C ASP A 269 -17.86 1.37 -22.15
N GLY A 270 -18.29 0.10 -22.11
CA GLY A 270 -18.25 -0.82 -23.27
C GLY A 270 -16.95 -1.61 -23.42
N GLU A 271 -15.98 -1.41 -22.53
CA GLU A 271 -14.76 -2.22 -22.43
C GLU A 271 -14.96 -3.36 -21.43
N THR A 272 -14.30 -4.50 -21.67
CA THR A 272 -14.28 -5.66 -20.77
C THR A 272 -12.84 -5.90 -20.30
N TYR A 273 -12.67 -6.11 -19.00
CA TYR A 273 -11.39 -6.36 -18.34
C TYR A 273 -11.27 -7.81 -17.88
N ASP A 274 -10.04 -8.26 -17.64
CA ASP A 274 -9.74 -9.58 -17.09
C ASP A 274 -10.47 -9.83 -15.78
N GLU A 275 -11.09 -11.01 -15.65
CA GLU A 275 -11.84 -11.44 -14.47
C GLU A 275 -11.07 -11.30 -13.14
N ARG A 276 -9.74 -11.42 -13.17
CA ARG A 276 -8.88 -11.30 -12.00
C ARG A 276 -8.87 -9.89 -11.41
N VAL A 277 -9.30 -8.85 -12.13
CA VAL A 277 -9.40 -7.48 -11.58
C VAL A 277 -10.41 -7.39 -10.43
N ARG A 278 -11.36 -8.32 -10.32
CA ARG A 278 -12.29 -8.43 -9.16
C ARG A 278 -11.56 -8.64 -7.83
N ARG A 279 -10.31 -9.11 -7.85
CA ARG A 279 -9.47 -9.27 -6.66
C ARG A 279 -8.90 -7.94 -6.14
N ALA A 280 -9.09 -6.84 -6.86
CA ALA A 280 -8.78 -5.51 -6.38
C ALA A 280 -9.89 -4.98 -5.46
N HIS A 281 -9.53 -4.03 -4.61
CA HIS A 281 -10.43 -3.42 -3.64
C HIS A 281 -10.71 -1.96 -3.99
N ARG A 282 -12.00 -1.63 -4.10
CA ARG A 282 -12.53 -0.27 -4.16
C ARG A 282 -13.04 0.13 -2.78
N VAL A 283 -12.63 1.31 -2.33
CA VAL A 283 -13.10 1.92 -1.09
C VAL A 283 -13.94 3.14 -1.47
N TYR A 284 -15.19 3.15 -1.05
CA TYR A 284 -16.09 4.28 -1.26
C TYR A 284 -16.32 5.06 0.04
N PRO A 285 -16.46 6.40 -0.05
CA PRO A 285 -16.65 7.26 1.11
C PRO A 285 -17.83 6.90 2.02
N HIS A 286 -18.96 6.49 1.45
CA HIS A 286 -20.19 6.26 2.21
C HIS A 286 -20.20 4.95 3.01
N HIS A 287 -19.33 4.00 2.70
CA HIS A 287 -19.16 2.77 3.47
C HIS A 287 -18.32 2.97 4.73
N ASN A 288 -17.29 3.82 4.65
CA ASN A 288 -16.26 3.90 5.69
C ASN A 288 -16.12 5.28 6.37
N ASP A 289 -16.84 6.29 5.87
CA ASP A 289 -16.59 7.71 6.19
C ASP A 289 -15.15 8.17 5.91
N THR A 290 -14.56 7.66 4.83
CA THR A 290 -13.22 8.02 4.34
C THR A 290 -13.27 8.69 2.97
N GLY A 291 -12.13 9.00 2.36
CA GLY A 291 -12.02 9.31 0.94
C GLY A 291 -12.23 8.07 0.07
N GLY A 292 -12.24 8.31 -1.24
CA GLY A 292 -12.25 7.27 -2.27
C GLY A 292 -10.86 6.71 -2.53
N PHE A 293 -10.76 5.40 -2.67
CA PHE A 293 -9.47 4.73 -2.84
C PHE A 293 -9.57 3.43 -3.63
N PHE A 294 -8.49 3.06 -4.32
CA PHE A 294 -8.36 1.79 -5.02
C PHE A 294 -7.03 1.12 -4.65
N CYS A 295 -7.04 -0.19 -4.45
CA CYS A 295 -5.84 -0.95 -4.11
C CYS A 295 -5.86 -2.35 -4.73
N ALA A 296 -4.76 -2.75 -5.34
CA ALA A 296 -4.55 -4.09 -5.88
C ALA A 296 -3.16 -4.60 -5.52
N LYS A 297 -3.06 -5.90 -5.24
CA LYS A 297 -1.80 -6.59 -4.96
C LYS A 297 -1.48 -7.54 -6.11
N LEU A 298 -0.30 -7.38 -6.70
CA LEU A 298 0.20 -8.23 -7.75
C LEU A 298 1.40 -9.04 -7.25
N ARG A 299 1.47 -10.30 -7.65
CA ARG A 299 2.66 -11.14 -7.52
C ARG A 299 3.38 -11.17 -8.86
N VAL A 300 4.68 -10.89 -8.83
CA VAL A 300 5.53 -10.94 -10.04
C VAL A 300 5.98 -12.37 -10.27
N GLY A 301 5.90 -12.84 -11.51
CA GLY A 301 6.20 -14.23 -11.85
C GLY A 301 5.08 -15.20 -11.45
N GLY A 302 4.91 -16.23 -12.26
CA GLY A 302 3.87 -17.24 -12.13
C GLY A 302 3.56 -17.86 -13.49
N THR A 303 3.82 -19.16 -13.62
CA THR A 303 3.08 -20.06 -14.51
C THR A 303 2.13 -20.87 -13.62
N GLU A 304 0.98 -21.27 -14.14
CA GLU A 304 -0.17 -21.89 -13.45
C GLU A 304 0.13 -23.18 -12.61
N GLU A 305 1.39 -23.62 -12.47
CA GLU A 305 1.73 -24.92 -11.88
C GLU A 305 2.28 -24.88 -10.43
N GLU A 306 2.59 -23.72 -9.85
CA GLU A 306 3.20 -23.68 -8.49
C GLU A 306 2.21 -23.42 -7.33
N ILE A 307 0.89 -23.40 -7.58
CA ILE A 307 -0.11 -23.06 -6.54
C ILE A 307 -0.72 -24.30 -5.85
N ASP A 308 -0.56 -25.51 -6.38
CA ASP A 308 -1.22 -26.72 -5.83
C ASP A 308 -0.26 -27.68 -5.11
N GLY A 309 0.65 -27.16 -4.27
CA GLY A 309 1.78 -27.95 -3.75
C GLY A 309 2.19 -27.76 -2.30
N SER A 310 1.49 -26.97 -1.49
CA SER A 310 1.84 -26.87 -0.06
C SER A 310 0.63 -26.60 0.83
N ASP A 311 -0.32 -27.53 0.84
CA ASP A 311 -1.15 -27.82 2.01
C ASP A 311 -1.51 -29.31 1.96
N GLY A 312 -0.63 -30.12 2.56
CA GLY A 312 -0.75 -31.57 2.60
C GLY A 312 -0.23 -32.09 3.94
N ASP A 313 -1.12 -32.03 4.92
CA ASP A 313 -1.28 -32.93 6.06
C ASP A 313 -0.03 -33.46 6.77
N ALA A 314 0.23 -32.87 7.93
CA ALA A 314 0.86 -33.57 9.04
C ALA A 314 -0.18 -34.48 9.70
N ASP A 315 -0.18 -35.77 9.38
CA ASP A 315 -0.65 -36.81 10.29
C ASP A 315 -0.08 -38.19 9.92
N GLY A 316 0.33 -38.97 10.92
CA GLY A 316 0.76 -40.37 10.70
C GLY A 316 1.83 -40.89 11.64
N SER A 317 1.36 -41.37 12.79
CA SER A 317 2.04 -42.05 13.91
C SER A 317 2.84 -43.33 13.58
N ASP A 318 3.76 -43.60 14.52
CA ASP A 318 4.18 -44.89 15.08
C ASP A 318 4.85 -45.99 14.22
N GLY A 319 6.00 -46.42 14.73
CA GLY A 319 6.71 -47.63 14.34
C GLY A 319 7.72 -48.04 15.41
N ASP A 320 7.22 -48.77 16.42
CA ASP A 320 7.99 -49.51 17.41
C ASP A 320 9.04 -50.43 16.75
N ALA A 321 10.24 -50.49 17.33
CA ALA A 321 11.22 -51.54 17.05
C ALA A 321 11.79 -52.09 18.36
N ASP A 322 11.40 -53.32 18.67
CA ASP A 322 11.90 -54.13 19.78
C ASP A 322 12.45 -55.47 19.27
N GLY A 323 13.49 -55.99 19.94
CA GLY A 323 14.01 -57.38 19.86
C GLY A 323 15.10 -57.68 18.81
N SER A 324 16.38 -57.77 19.20
CA SER A 324 17.14 -58.98 19.64
C SER A 324 17.70 -59.78 18.45
N ASP A 325 18.98 -60.18 18.31
CA ASP A 325 19.97 -60.86 19.18
C ASP A 325 21.39 -60.44 18.67
N GLY A 326 22.52 -60.44 19.39
CA GLY A 326 23.07 -61.40 20.35
C GLY A 326 24.30 -62.10 19.73
N ASP A 327 25.53 -61.69 20.08
CA ASP A 327 26.71 -62.59 20.08
C ASP A 327 27.84 -62.04 20.98
N ALA A 328 28.59 -62.96 21.58
CA ALA A 328 29.47 -62.81 22.72
C ALA A 328 30.96 -63.06 22.39
N GLY A 329 31.85 -62.60 23.29
CA GLY A 329 33.28 -62.95 23.37
C GLY A 329 34.20 -61.84 22.84
N GLU A 330 35.31 -61.44 23.45
CA GLU A 330 36.18 -62.06 24.44
C GLU A 330 37.13 -60.98 25.05
N THR A 331 37.55 -61.20 26.30
CA THR A 331 38.84 -60.82 26.95
C THR A 331 39.31 -59.34 26.90
N GLY A 332 39.54 -58.61 27.99
CA GLY A 332 40.41 -58.93 29.12
C GLY A 332 41.81 -58.31 28.93
N VAL A 333 42.17 -57.27 29.70
CA VAL A 333 43.46 -57.09 30.44
C VAL A 333 43.57 -55.66 31.03
N ALA A 334 43.80 -55.67 32.34
CA ALA A 334 44.27 -54.65 33.30
C ALA A 334 44.95 -53.36 32.81
N ARG A 335 44.53 -52.22 33.39
CA ARG A 335 45.15 -51.59 34.58
C ARG A 335 44.19 -50.66 35.28
#